data_AF-A0A9X0CK19-F1
#
_entry.id   AF-A0A9X0CK19-F1
#
_cell.length_a   1.000
_cell.length_b   1.000
_cell.length_c   1.000
_cell.angle_alpha   90.00
_cell.angle_beta   90.00
_cell.angle_gamma   90.00
#
_symmetry.space_group_name_H-M   'P 1'
#
loop_
_entity.id
_entity.type
_entity.pdbx_description
1 polymer ?
#
loop_
_entity_poly.entity_id
_entity_poly.type
_entity_poly.pdbx_seq_one_letter_code
_entity_poly.pdbx_strand_id
1 'polypeptide(L)'
;MQALTHGMELLPDSWMNITQPQLQDVCALLALETEFIDWRKFLLAAAQPWPPASKMDLLLTLERCREVDSSFSGRVARDQFDQVELWFTGQQELENPQDPDVPPIFDRQGKLKNAFYQIFADHKDSVSTLDYVDMLLYFAADPDPLEGFLRGLSLASNQPMPSSKSLVHLPQPMTDDYGGDVSVPQIQEPTSPPPEMDSLVTLENLMKVLHHGEGRLEDTYRLSLTTDPDDTFARERLAGVFLELGAEETEAVPFHLLYQHPIIQDCMHMCQRFKTLDLRNSFKSSSVDSFE
;
A
#
# COMPACT_ATOMS: atom_id res chain seq x y z
N MET A 1 27.84 22.05 26.96
CA MET A 1 26.56 21.35 26.70
C MET A 1 25.71 22.29 25.89
N GLN A 2 25.71 22.18 24.56
CA GLN A 2 24.69 22.81 23.72
C GLN A 2 23.45 21.94 23.86
N ALA A 3 22.36 22.51 24.37
CA ALA A 3 21.12 21.81 24.58
C ALA A 3 20.60 21.31 23.20
N LEU A 4 20.28 20.03 23.13
CA LEU A 4 19.80 19.33 21.94
C LEU A 4 18.33 19.71 21.64
N THR A 5 18.00 21.00 21.67
CA THR A 5 16.61 21.48 21.70
C THR A 5 16.10 21.98 20.37
N HIS A 6 16.94 22.06 19.34
CA HIS A 6 16.51 22.56 18.04
C HIS A 6 15.68 21.50 17.31
N GLY A 7 14.44 21.83 16.96
CA GLY A 7 13.51 20.93 16.26
C GLY A 7 12.62 20.11 17.20
N MET A 8 12.79 20.19 18.52
CA MET A 8 11.88 19.55 19.49
C MET A 8 10.50 20.22 19.47
N GLU A 9 10.46 21.51 19.17
CA GLU A 9 9.25 22.32 18.98
C GLU A 9 8.42 21.92 17.75
N LEU A 10 8.98 21.11 16.85
CA LEU A 10 8.31 20.65 15.62
C LEU A 10 7.68 19.27 15.80
N LEU A 11 8.00 18.56 16.88
CA LEU A 11 7.45 17.23 17.15
C LEU A 11 6.13 17.33 17.91
N PRO A 12 5.11 16.53 17.56
CA PRO A 12 3.89 16.45 18.35
C PRO A 12 4.17 15.96 19.77
N ASP A 13 3.41 16.45 20.76
CA ASP A 13 3.55 16.08 22.17
C ASP A 13 3.52 14.56 22.43
N SER A 14 2.79 13.80 21.61
CA SER A 14 2.73 12.34 21.70
C SER A 14 4.08 11.67 21.44
N TRP A 15 4.89 12.23 20.55
CA TRP A 15 6.25 11.74 20.28
C TRP A 15 7.21 12.16 21.38
N MET A 16 7.02 13.35 21.94
CA MET A 16 7.85 13.88 23.02
C MET A 16 7.70 13.10 24.33
N ASN A 17 6.52 12.51 24.56
CA ASN A 17 6.18 11.77 25.78
C ASN A 17 6.08 10.25 25.57
N ILE A 18 6.65 9.73 24.49
CA ILE A 18 6.60 8.30 24.19
C ILE A 18 7.37 7.49 25.26
N THR A 19 6.76 6.42 25.74
CA THR A 19 7.39 5.47 26.67
C THR A 19 8.13 4.35 25.93
N GLN A 20 9.04 3.64 26.60
CA GLN A 20 9.75 2.51 26.01
C GLN A 20 8.80 1.41 25.48
N PRO A 21 7.74 0.98 26.20
CA PRO A 21 6.78 0.02 25.66
C PRO A 21 6.08 0.52 24.40
N GLN A 22 5.64 1.78 24.38
CA GLN A 22 4.99 2.37 23.20
C GLN A 22 5.94 2.44 22.00
N LEU A 23 7.23 2.72 22.24
CA LEU A 23 8.23 2.67 21.19
C LEU A 23 8.42 1.25 20.63
N GLN A 24 8.40 0.23 21.50
CA GLN A 24 8.44 -1.17 21.07
C GLN A 24 7.21 -1.54 20.24
N ASP A 25 6.01 -1.10 20.64
CA ASP A 25 4.77 -1.31 19.89
C ASP A 25 4.83 -0.64 18.51
N VAL A 26 5.34 0.59 18.42
CA VAL A 26 5.54 1.30 17.15
C VAL A 26 6.53 0.55 16.26
N CYS A 27 7.67 0.10 16.80
CA CYS A 27 8.65 -0.68 16.04
C CYS A 27 8.06 -2.00 15.54
N ALA A 28 7.34 -2.75 16.37
CA ALA A 28 6.68 -4.00 15.98
C ALA A 28 5.64 -3.76 14.88
N LEU A 29 4.86 -2.68 14.99
CA LEU A 29 3.87 -2.30 13.98
C LEU A 29 4.52 -1.93 12.63
N LEU A 30 5.68 -1.26 12.65
CA LEU A 30 6.37 -0.81 11.43
C LEU A 30 7.19 -1.92 10.76
N ALA A 31 7.78 -2.81 11.56
CA ALA A 31 8.58 -3.93 11.09
C ALA A 31 7.70 -5.05 10.49
N LEU A 32 6.46 -5.19 10.99
CA LEU A 32 5.51 -6.25 10.63
C LEU A 32 6.18 -7.63 10.70
N GLU A 33 6.42 -8.23 9.54
CA GLU A 33 6.98 -9.58 9.35
C GLU A 33 8.47 -9.56 8.98
N THR A 34 9.09 -8.38 8.99
CA THR A 34 10.48 -8.19 8.57
C THR A 34 11.32 -7.69 9.73
N GLU A 35 12.64 -7.85 9.63
CA GLU A 35 13.59 -7.26 10.58
C GLU A 35 13.88 -5.78 10.29
N PHE A 36 13.25 -5.21 9.25
CA PHE A 36 13.55 -3.87 8.74
C PHE A 36 12.34 -2.95 8.86
N ILE A 37 12.60 -1.66 9.07
CA ILE A 37 11.54 -0.64 9.04
C ILE A 37 11.59 0.06 7.68
N ASP A 38 10.47 0.02 6.96
CA ASP A 38 10.27 0.87 5.80
C ASP A 38 10.05 2.31 6.25
N TRP A 39 11.09 3.14 6.11
CA TRP A 39 11.06 4.54 6.52
C TRP A 39 10.03 5.37 5.73
N ARG A 40 9.64 4.96 4.52
CA ARG A 40 8.59 5.64 3.75
C ARG A 40 7.22 5.37 4.35
N LYS A 41 6.93 4.13 4.75
CA LYS A 41 5.70 3.80 5.50
C LYS A 41 5.64 4.56 6.81
N PHE A 42 6.77 4.64 7.53
CA PHE A 42 6.87 5.43 8.76
C PHE A 42 6.50 6.90 8.54
N LEU A 43 7.13 7.58 7.56
CA LEU A 43 6.85 9.00 7.30
C LEU A 43 5.41 9.23 6.83
N LEU A 44 4.85 8.34 6.00
CA LEU A 44 3.45 8.42 5.59
C LEU A 44 2.48 8.26 6.77
N ALA A 45 2.77 7.34 7.70
CA ALA A 45 1.96 7.13 8.89
C ALA A 45 2.09 8.32 9.86
N ALA A 46 3.28 8.89 10.01
CA ALA A 46 3.52 10.09 10.82
C ALA A 46 2.85 11.34 10.24
N ALA A 47 2.64 11.42 8.92
CA ALA A 47 1.98 12.53 8.24
C ALA A 47 0.43 12.51 8.31
N GLN A 48 -0.17 11.48 8.90
CA GLN A 48 -1.62 11.37 9.05
C GLN A 48 -2.21 12.51 9.92
N PRO A 49 -3.47 12.95 9.66
CA PRO A 49 -4.40 12.41 8.66
C PRO A 49 -4.14 12.97 7.26
N TRP A 50 -4.20 12.17 6.21
CA TRP A 50 -4.35 12.67 4.84
C TRP A 50 -5.58 12.01 4.19
N PRO A 51 -6.20 12.64 3.16
CA PRO A 51 -7.47 12.13 2.63
C PRO A 51 -7.31 10.73 2.02
N PRO A 52 -8.17 9.76 2.38
CA PRO A 52 -8.05 8.40 1.88
C PRO A 52 -8.31 8.33 0.37
N ALA A 53 -7.61 7.43 -0.32
CA ALA A 53 -7.83 7.15 -1.74
C ALA A 53 -8.69 5.89 -1.91
N SER A 54 -9.68 5.91 -2.80
CA SER A 54 -10.32 4.68 -3.28
C SER A 54 -9.44 3.95 -4.31
N LYS A 55 -9.78 2.70 -4.65
CA LYS A 55 -9.17 1.97 -5.76
C LYS A 55 -9.20 2.77 -7.08
N MET A 56 -10.33 3.41 -7.36
CA MET A 56 -10.51 4.19 -8.59
C MET A 56 -9.71 5.48 -8.56
N ASP A 57 -9.63 6.15 -7.42
CA ASP A 57 -8.80 7.35 -7.24
C ASP A 57 -7.33 7.07 -7.54
N LEU A 58 -6.82 5.90 -7.11
CA LEU A 58 -5.47 5.46 -7.37
C LEU A 58 -5.24 5.17 -8.86
N LEU A 59 -6.18 4.50 -9.53
CA LEU A 59 -6.11 4.22 -10.98
C LEU A 59 -6.17 5.51 -11.83
N LEU A 60 -7.03 6.46 -11.47
CA LEU A 60 -7.09 7.77 -12.15
C LEU A 60 -5.80 8.57 -11.92
N THR A 61 -5.23 8.50 -10.71
CA THR A 61 -3.93 9.14 -10.43
C THR A 61 -2.81 8.48 -11.25
N LEU A 62 -2.82 7.14 -11.39
CA LEU A 62 -1.88 6.41 -12.24
C LEU A 62 -1.99 6.84 -13.71
N GLU A 63 -3.20 7.02 -14.23
CA GLU A 63 -3.43 7.50 -15.59
C GLU A 63 -2.85 8.91 -15.79
N ARG A 64 -3.14 9.84 -14.87
CA ARG A 64 -2.57 11.20 -14.88
C ARG A 64 -1.04 11.21 -14.84
N CYS A 65 -0.42 10.33 -14.06
CA CYS A 65 1.03 10.17 -14.06
C CYS A 65 1.58 9.74 -15.43
N ARG A 66 0.87 8.84 -16.12
CA ARG A 66 1.26 8.38 -17.46
C ARG A 66 1.09 9.44 -18.54
N GLU A 67 0.09 10.30 -18.41
CA GLU A 67 -0.11 11.43 -19.32
C GLU A 67 1.07 12.41 -19.30
N VAL A 68 1.67 12.62 -18.13
CA VAL A 68 2.84 13.50 -17.98
C VAL A 68 4.18 12.77 -18.18
N ASP A 69 4.25 11.45 -18.03
CA ASP A 69 5.44 10.63 -18.32
C ASP A 69 5.61 10.45 -19.84
N SER A 70 6.13 11.48 -20.48
CA SER A 70 6.37 11.49 -21.93
C SER A 70 7.36 10.42 -22.41
N SER A 71 8.12 9.81 -21.50
CA SER A 71 9.12 8.78 -21.82
C SER A 71 8.65 7.35 -21.59
N PHE A 72 7.43 7.18 -21.03
CA PHE A 72 6.87 5.88 -20.64
C PHE A 72 7.83 5.05 -19.77
N SER A 73 8.62 5.73 -18.94
CA SER A 73 9.65 5.12 -18.11
C SER A 73 9.12 4.53 -16.81
N GLY A 74 7.87 4.86 -16.44
CA GLY A 74 7.35 4.56 -15.10
C GLY A 74 7.78 5.60 -14.07
N ARG A 75 8.46 6.67 -14.49
CA ARG A 75 9.06 7.68 -13.62
C ARG A 75 8.74 9.09 -14.07
N VAL A 76 8.61 9.99 -13.09
CA VAL A 76 8.37 11.41 -13.32
C VAL A 76 9.36 12.27 -12.55
N ALA A 77 9.84 13.33 -13.18
CA ALA A 77 10.59 14.38 -12.52
C ALA A 77 9.65 15.34 -11.79
N ARG A 78 10.24 16.30 -11.07
CA ARG A 78 9.50 17.18 -10.16
C ARG A 78 8.46 18.05 -10.88
N ASP A 79 8.85 18.65 -11.99
CA ASP A 79 8.01 19.47 -12.85
C ASP A 79 6.85 18.68 -13.47
N GLN A 80 7.07 17.42 -13.84
CA GLN A 80 6.00 16.52 -14.29
C GLN A 80 5.05 16.16 -13.14
N PHE A 81 5.58 15.80 -11.97
CA PHE A 81 4.75 15.45 -10.80
C PHE A 81 3.91 16.64 -10.29
N ASP A 82 4.44 17.86 -10.37
CA ASP A 82 3.72 19.08 -9.99
C ASP A 82 2.46 19.29 -10.85
N GLN A 83 2.40 18.73 -12.08
CA GLN A 83 1.21 18.75 -12.95
C GLN A 83 0.18 17.65 -12.63
N VAL A 84 0.57 16.61 -11.89
CA VAL A 84 -0.34 15.49 -11.56
C VAL A 84 -1.32 15.89 -10.47
N GLU A 85 -2.61 15.88 -10.77
CA GLU A 85 -3.65 16.00 -9.74
C GLU A 85 -3.77 14.68 -8.95
N LEU A 86 -3.45 14.71 -7.66
CA LEU A 86 -3.71 13.60 -6.74
C LEU A 86 -5.20 13.55 -6.37
N TRP A 87 -5.65 12.45 -5.77
CA TRP A 87 -7.07 12.19 -5.43
C TRP A 87 -7.69 13.15 -4.42
N PHE A 88 -6.89 13.97 -3.74
CA PHE A 88 -7.37 15.02 -2.85
C PHE A 88 -7.30 16.43 -3.44
N THR A 89 -6.83 16.58 -4.69
CA THR A 89 -6.76 17.88 -5.35
C THR A 89 -8.18 18.46 -5.49
N GLY A 90 -8.37 19.72 -5.10
CA GLY A 90 -9.68 20.39 -5.16
C GLY A 90 -10.65 20.06 -4.02
N GLN A 91 -10.24 19.30 -3.00
CA GLN A 91 -11.04 19.14 -1.78
C GLN A 91 -11.04 20.45 -0.99
N GLN A 92 -12.19 21.13 -0.97
CA GLN A 92 -12.53 22.36 -0.24
C GLN A 92 -11.30 23.16 0.24
N GLU A 93 -10.70 23.89 -0.69
CA GLU A 93 -9.75 24.94 -0.34
C GLU A 93 -10.53 26.00 0.46
N LEU A 94 -10.24 26.12 1.75
CA LEU A 94 -10.80 27.21 2.53
C LEU A 94 -10.34 28.52 1.87
N GLU A 95 -11.27 29.43 1.62
CA GLU A 95 -10.94 30.72 1.01
C GLU A 95 -10.00 31.50 1.92
N ASN A 96 -8.95 32.08 1.34
CA ASN A 96 -8.06 32.94 2.11
C ASN A 96 -8.86 34.10 2.72
N PRO A 97 -8.53 34.50 3.96
CA PRO A 97 -9.10 35.68 4.58
C PRO A 97 -8.95 36.89 3.67
N GLN A 98 -10.02 37.68 3.54
CA GLN A 98 -10.00 38.93 2.78
C GLN A 98 -9.26 40.06 3.52
N ASP A 99 -9.08 39.90 4.84
CA ASP A 99 -8.35 40.83 5.68
C ASP A 99 -6.83 40.65 5.49
N PRO A 100 -6.10 41.67 5.03
CA PRO A 100 -4.65 41.59 4.81
C PRO A 100 -3.83 41.39 6.09
N ASP A 101 -4.40 41.66 7.27
CA ASP A 101 -3.72 41.45 8.56
C ASP A 101 -3.84 39.99 9.05
N VAL A 102 -4.67 39.17 8.40
CA VAL A 102 -4.83 37.75 8.74
C VAL A 102 -3.97 36.89 7.79
N PRO A 103 -3.12 35.98 8.33
CA PRO A 103 -2.32 35.09 7.50
C PRO A 103 -3.19 34.23 6.56
N PRO A 104 -2.68 33.88 5.37
CA PRO A 104 -3.37 32.96 4.48
C PRO A 104 -3.54 31.59 5.15
N ILE A 105 -4.53 30.84 4.68
CA ILE A 105 -4.80 29.52 5.20
C ILE A 105 -3.64 28.59 4.84
N PHE A 106 -3.24 27.76 5.80
CA PHE A 106 -2.17 26.82 5.60
C PHE A 106 -2.57 25.78 4.54
N ASP A 107 -1.89 25.83 3.39
CA ASP A 107 -2.06 24.86 2.30
C ASP A 107 -1.48 23.49 2.67
N ARG A 108 -2.25 22.73 3.46
CA ARG A 108 -1.82 21.41 3.92
C ARG A 108 -1.71 20.40 2.77
N GLN A 109 -2.61 20.47 1.79
CA GLN A 109 -2.66 19.51 0.69
C GLN A 109 -1.47 19.68 -0.26
N GLY A 110 -1.13 20.92 -0.63
CA GLY A 110 0.06 21.20 -1.42
C GLY A 110 1.34 20.82 -0.66
N LYS A 111 1.40 21.04 0.67
CA LYS A 111 2.53 20.56 1.48
C LYS A 111 2.62 19.03 1.53
N LEU A 112 1.50 18.31 1.59
CA LEU A 112 1.48 16.84 1.49
C LEU A 112 1.96 16.35 0.13
N LYS A 113 1.45 16.92 -0.98
CA LYS A 113 1.91 16.58 -2.33
C LYS A 113 3.42 16.77 -2.47
N ASN A 114 3.94 17.89 -1.96
CA ASN A 114 5.38 18.16 -1.91
C ASN A 114 6.16 17.11 -1.11
N ALA A 115 5.64 16.73 0.07
CA ALA A 115 6.26 15.73 0.92
C ALA A 115 6.26 14.34 0.26
N PHE A 116 5.17 13.94 -0.40
CA PHE A 116 5.11 12.66 -1.11
C PHE A 116 6.19 12.57 -2.18
N TYR A 117 6.37 13.63 -2.99
CA TYR A 117 7.47 13.65 -3.94
C TYR A 117 8.84 13.44 -3.26
N GLN A 118 9.11 14.15 -2.16
CA GLN A 118 10.38 14.04 -1.43
C GLN A 118 10.59 12.67 -0.77
N ILE A 119 9.53 12.01 -0.33
CA ILE A 119 9.61 10.66 0.27
C ILE A 119 9.95 9.62 -0.80
N PHE A 120 9.39 9.75 -2.00
CA PHE A 120 9.46 8.70 -3.03
C PHE A 120 10.44 8.97 -4.17
N ALA A 121 10.93 10.20 -4.33
CA ALA A 121 11.93 10.50 -5.33
C ALA A 121 13.27 9.83 -5.00
N ASP A 122 13.91 9.28 -6.03
CA ASP A 122 15.30 8.85 -5.96
C ASP A 122 16.20 10.08 -6.14
N HIS A 123 17.07 10.33 -5.17
CA HIS A 123 17.98 11.47 -5.15
C HIS A 123 19.43 11.09 -5.47
N LYS A 124 19.69 9.85 -5.94
CA LYS A 124 21.04 9.40 -6.31
C LYS A 124 21.60 10.15 -7.53
N ASP A 125 20.72 10.52 -8.46
CA ASP A 125 21.09 11.21 -9.71
C ASP A 125 20.96 12.74 -9.61
N SER A 126 21.56 13.43 -10.58
CA SER A 126 21.47 14.90 -10.72
C SER A 126 20.04 15.41 -10.90
N VAL A 127 19.15 14.59 -11.45
CA VAL A 127 17.72 14.86 -11.58
C VAL A 127 16.98 13.82 -10.75
N SER A 128 16.35 14.26 -9.67
CA SER A 128 15.57 13.34 -8.84
C SER A 128 14.31 12.91 -9.57
N THR A 129 14.01 11.62 -9.59
CA THR A 129 12.81 11.07 -10.27
C THR A 129 12.06 10.13 -9.34
N LEU A 130 10.74 10.09 -9.49
CA LEU A 130 9.83 9.30 -8.66
C LEU A 130 9.21 8.18 -9.49
N ASP A 131 9.28 6.94 -9.00
CA ASP A 131 8.52 5.81 -9.57
C ASP A 131 7.07 5.91 -9.09
N TYR A 132 6.16 6.30 -9.99
CA TYR A 132 4.80 6.63 -9.59
C TYR A 132 3.96 5.38 -9.30
N VAL A 133 4.29 4.22 -9.86
CA VAL A 133 3.60 2.98 -9.51
C VAL A 133 4.02 2.55 -8.11
N ASP A 134 5.32 2.56 -7.82
CA ASP A 134 5.84 2.22 -6.50
C ASP A 134 5.29 3.16 -5.42
N MET A 135 5.28 4.48 -5.68
CA MET A 135 4.64 5.45 -4.79
C MET A 135 3.16 5.09 -4.53
N LEU A 136 2.37 4.84 -5.58
CA LEU A 136 0.93 4.59 -5.44
C LEU A 136 0.63 3.29 -4.68
N LEU A 137 1.52 2.29 -4.73
CA LEU A 137 1.38 1.05 -3.94
C LEU A 137 1.38 1.34 -2.44
N TYR A 138 2.13 2.33 -1.94
CA TYR A 138 2.05 2.73 -0.53
C TYR A 138 0.67 3.27 -0.13
N PHE A 139 -0.04 3.88 -1.08
CA PHE A 139 -1.38 4.43 -0.88
C PHE A 139 -2.50 3.40 -1.11
N ALA A 140 -2.17 2.20 -1.61
CA ALA A 140 -3.10 1.08 -1.74
C ALA A 140 -3.45 0.43 -0.40
N ALA A 141 -2.74 0.78 0.68
CA ALA A 141 -2.98 0.20 2.00
C ALA A 141 -4.44 0.37 2.47
N ASP A 142 -4.94 -0.65 3.16
CA ASP A 142 -6.32 -0.72 3.68
C ASP A 142 -6.32 -1.38 5.07
N PRO A 143 -7.32 -1.11 5.94
CA PRO A 143 -7.49 -1.88 7.18
C PRO A 143 -7.64 -3.39 6.96
N ASP A 144 -8.24 -3.80 5.84
CA ASP A 144 -8.27 -5.19 5.36
C ASP A 144 -7.06 -5.45 4.44
N PRO A 145 -6.05 -6.25 4.85
CA PRO A 145 -4.85 -6.50 4.05
C PRO A 145 -5.16 -7.09 2.67
N LEU A 146 -6.23 -7.89 2.55
CA LEU A 146 -6.66 -8.47 1.29
C LEU A 146 -7.19 -7.39 0.33
N GLU A 147 -8.03 -6.48 0.82
CA GLU A 147 -8.48 -5.32 0.02
C GLU A 147 -7.29 -4.46 -0.40
N GLY A 148 -6.34 -4.22 0.51
CA GLY A 148 -5.13 -3.48 0.20
C GLY A 148 -4.27 -4.16 -0.88
N PHE A 149 -4.12 -5.48 -0.80
CA PHE A 149 -3.44 -6.30 -1.82
C PHE A 149 -4.13 -6.18 -3.18
N LEU A 150 -5.47 -6.30 -3.24
CA LEU A 150 -6.24 -6.19 -4.49
C LEU A 150 -6.15 -4.78 -5.10
N ARG A 151 -6.14 -3.74 -4.26
CA ARG A 151 -5.86 -2.36 -4.70
C ARG A 151 -4.45 -2.22 -5.27
N GLY A 152 -3.45 -2.82 -4.62
CA GLY A 152 -2.07 -2.85 -5.11
C GLY A 152 -1.93 -3.58 -6.45
N LEU A 153 -2.59 -4.74 -6.57
CA LEU A 153 -2.62 -5.50 -7.81
C LEU A 153 -3.36 -4.77 -8.93
N SER A 154 -4.35 -3.95 -8.59
CA SER A 154 -5.02 -3.08 -9.55
C SER A 154 -4.07 -2.05 -10.17
N LEU A 155 -3.18 -1.47 -9.34
CA LEU A 155 -2.15 -0.53 -9.80
C LEU A 155 -1.08 -1.23 -10.65
N ALA A 156 -0.61 -2.40 -10.22
CA ALA A 156 0.44 -3.14 -10.92
C ALA A 156 -0.04 -3.62 -12.31
N SER A 157 -1.27 -4.14 -12.39
CA SER A 157 -1.89 -4.57 -13.64
C SER A 157 -2.50 -3.43 -14.47
N ASN A 158 -2.67 -2.26 -13.86
CA ASN A 158 -3.44 -1.16 -14.45
C ASN A 158 -4.84 -1.59 -14.89
N GLN A 159 -5.48 -2.43 -14.09
CA GLN A 159 -6.85 -2.90 -14.29
C GLN A 159 -7.55 -3.02 -12.93
N PRO A 160 -8.84 -2.73 -12.81
CA PRO A 160 -9.52 -2.87 -11.53
C PRO A 160 -9.61 -4.36 -11.15
N MET A 161 -9.08 -4.72 -9.98
CA MET A 161 -9.31 -6.02 -9.33
C MET A 161 -10.60 -6.00 -8.51
N PRO A 162 -11.27 -7.14 -8.28
CA PRO A 162 -12.44 -7.24 -7.41
C PRO A 162 -12.17 -6.71 -5.99
N SER A 163 -13.21 -6.27 -5.30
CA SER A 163 -13.12 -6.00 -3.85
C SER A 163 -13.15 -7.29 -3.04
N SER A 164 -12.53 -7.29 -1.86
CA SER A 164 -12.49 -8.46 -0.96
C SER A 164 -13.89 -8.99 -0.63
N LYS A 165 -14.84 -8.08 -0.44
CA LYS A 165 -16.27 -8.40 -0.22
C LYS A 165 -16.90 -9.18 -1.37
N SER A 166 -16.49 -8.91 -2.61
CA SER A 166 -17.01 -9.61 -3.79
C SER A 166 -16.47 -11.04 -3.90
N LEU A 167 -15.32 -11.33 -3.29
CA LEU A 167 -14.69 -12.65 -3.31
C LEU A 167 -15.35 -13.64 -2.35
N VAL A 168 -15.90 -13.16 -1.23
CA VAL A 168 -16.60 -13.99 -0.22
C VAL A 168 -17.87 -14.65 -0.78
N HIS A 169 -18.44 -14.10 -1.85
CA HIS A 169 -19.66 -14.60 -2.48
C HIS A 169 -19.39 -15.60 -3.62
N LEU A 170 -18.13 -15.94 -3.91
CA LEU A 170 -17.81 -16.95 -4.90
C LEU A 170 -18.01 -18.34 -4.30
N PRO A 171 -18.61 -19.30 -5.05
CA PRO A 171 -18.66 -20.69 -4.61
C PRO A 171 -17.24 -21.19 -4.41
N GLN A 172 -16.84 -21.45 -3.16
CA GLN A 172 -15.61 -22.19 -2.90
C GLN A 172 -15.79 -23.62 -3.46
N PRO A 173 -14.77 -24.20 -4.10
CA PRO A 173 -14.82 -25.61 -4.47
C PRO A 173 -15.05 -26.43 -3.20
N MET A 174 -16.21 -27.08 -3.14
CA MET A 174 -16.66 -27.89 -2.01
C MET A 174 -15.57 -28.92 -1.66
N THR A 175 -14.93 -28.77 -0.51
CA THR A 175 -14.30 -29.92 0.14
C THR A 175 -15.43 -30.79 0.65
N ASP A 176 -15.64 -31.95 0.02
CA ASP A 176 -16.52 -32.99 0.53
C ASP A 176 -16.04 -33.41 1.92
N ASP A 177 -16.63 -32.85 2.97
CA ASP A 177 -16.53 -33.40 4.31
C ASP A 177 -17.89 -33.39 5.03
N TYR A 178 -18.08 -34.45 5.80
CA TYR A 178 -19.34 -35.06 6.17
C TYR A 178 -20.21 -34.25 7.15
N GLY A 179 -21.52 -34.24 6.85
CA GLY A 179 -22.61 -34.49 7.82
C GLY A 179 -22.83 -33.49 8.95
N GLY A 180 -23.81 -32.59 8.78
CA GLY A 180 -24.41 -31.87 9.91
C GLY A 180 -25.43 -30.81 9.49
N ASP A 181 -26.69 -31.06 9.82
CA ASP A 181 -27.89 -30.20 9.84
C ASP A 181 -28.01 -29.01 8.86
N VAL A 182 -28.99 -29.14 7.95
CA VAL A 182 -29.34 -28.16 6.93
C VAL A 182 -30.09 -26.99 7.56
N SER A 183 -29.35 -25.93 7.92
CA SER A 183 -29.92 -24.58 8.02
C SER A 183 -29.86 -23.95 6.63
N VAL A 184 -31.01 -23.85 5.95
CA VAL A 184 -31.14 -23.25 4.62
C VAL A 184 -30.67 -21.77 4.69
N PRO A 185 -29.54 -21.39 4.07
CA PRO A 185 -29.19 -19.98 3.95
C PRO A 185 -30.08 -19.36 2.87
N GLN A 186 -30.58 -18.15 3.14
CA GLN A 186 -31.34 -17.37 2.17
C GLN A 186 -30.57 -17.29 0.84
N ILE A 187 -31.22 -17.71 -0.24
CA ILE A 187 -30.72 -17.59 -1.61
C ILE A 187 -30.64 -16.09 -1.93
N GLN A 188 -29.46 -15.49 -1.78
CA GLN A 188 -29.12 -14.27 -2.50
C GLN A 188 -28.82 -14.67 -3.94
N GLU A 189 -29.43 -13.94 -4.88
CA GLU A 189 -29.32 -14.16 -6.32
C GLU A 189 -27.84 -14.32 -6.73
N PRO A 190 -27.52 -15.23 -7.68
CA PRO A 190 -26.18 -15.33 -8.23
C PRO A 190 -25.91 -14.04 -8.98
N THR A 191 -25.28 -13.09 -8.29
CA THR A 191 -24.70 -11.93 -8.95
C THR A 191 -23.65 -12.51 -9.87
N SER A 192 -23.78 -12.29 -11.18
CA SER A 192 -22.73 -12.62 -12.13
C SER A 192 -21.40 -12.15 -11.56
N PRO A 193 -20.30 -12.95 -11.68
CA PRO A 193 -19.02 -12.55 -11.14
C PRO A 193 -18.68 -11.12 -11.61
N PRO A 194 -18.10 -10.27 -10.73
CA PRO A 194 -17.75 -8.91 -11.11
C PRO A 194 -16.91 -8.92 -12.40
N PRO A 195 -17.08 -7.95 -13.32
CA PRO A 195 -16.27 -7.89 -14.55
C PRO A 195 -14.76 -7.77 -14.24
N GLU A 196 -14.43 -7.25 -13.05
CA GLU A 196 -13.08 -7.14 -12.51
C GLU A 196 -12.40 -8.52 -12.30
N MET A 197 -13.18 -9.62 -12.27
CA MET A 197 -12.66 -11.00 -12.17
C MET A 197 -11.94 -11.47 -13.44
N ASP A 198 -12.21 -10.84 -14.58
CA ASP A 198 -11.57 -11.14 -15.86
C ASP A 198 -10.32 -10.28 -16.12
N SER A 199 -9.98 -9.41 -15.16
CA SER A 199 -8.78 -8.58 -15.26
C SER A 199 -7.51 -9.43 -15.34
N LEU A 200 -6.60 -9.03 -16.21
CA LEU A 200 -5.42 -9.79 -16.58
C LEU A 200 -4.23 -9.46 -15.67
N VAL A 201 -3.57 -10.49 -15.16
CA VAL A 201 -2.45 -10.36 -14.22
C VAL A 201 -1.26 -11.17 -14.73
N THR A 202 -0.10 -10.52 -14.87
CA THR A 202 1.17 -11.19 -15.19
C THR A 202 1.91 -11.60 -13.91
N LEU A 203 2.91 -12.47 -14.06
CA LEU A 203 3.82 -12.82 -12.96
C LEU A 203 4.51 -11.58 -12.39
N GLU A 204 4.96 -10.65 -13.24
CA GLU A 204 5.59 -9.40 -12.81
C GLU A 204 4.67 -8.52 -11.96
N ASN A 205 3.37 -8.44 -12.30
CA ASN A 205 2.41 -7.68 -11.50
C ASN A 205 2.30 -8.27 -10.09
N LEU A 206 2.23 -9.59 -10.00
CA LEU A 206 2.11 -10.30 -8.72
C LEU A 206 3.40 -10.15 -7.89
N MET A 207 4.56 -10.35 -8.52
CA MET A 207 5.86 -10.17 -7.88
C MET A 207 6.04 -8.74 -7.34
N LYS A 208 5.67 -7.73 -8.13
CA LYS A 208 5.76 -6.32 -7.73
C LYS A 208 4.93 -6.01 -6.48
N VAL A 209 3.75 -6.61 -6.36
CA VAL A 209 2.86 -6.42 -5.19
C VAL A 209 3.39 -7.19 -3.98
N LEU A 210 3.76 -8.46 -4.16
CA LEU A 210 4.22 -9.32 -3.06
C LEU A 210 5.57 -8.88 -2.46
N HIS A 211 6.44 -8.26 -3.25
CA HIS A 211 7.75 -7.77 -2.80
C HIS A 211 7.76 -6.25 -2.58
N HIS A 212 6.58 -5.61 -2.53
CA HIS A 212 6.50 -4.17 -2.33
C HIS A 212 7.07 -3.75 -0.97
N GLY A 213 7.90 -2.71 -0.99
CA GLY A 213 8.55 -2.15 0.20
C GLY A 213 9.70 -2.99 0.74
N GLU A 214 10.13 -4.05 0.04
CA GLU A 214 11.37 -4.75 0.37
C GLU A 214 12.60 -3.89 0.02
N GLY A 215 13.64 -4.00 0.84
CA GLY A 215 14.90 -3.28 0.62
C GLY A 215 15.50 -3.64 -0.74
N ARG A 216 15.94 -2.63 -1.49
CA ARG A 216 16.62 -2.86 -2.77
C ARG A 216 17.97 -3.51 -2.48
N LEU A 217 18.38 -4.49 -3.29
CA LEU A 217 19.62 -5.27 -3.12
C LEU A 217 20.88 -4.42 -2.88
N GLU A 218 20.89 -3.20 -3.42
CA GLU A 218 21.99 -2.24 -3.32
C GLU A 218 22.17 -1.63 -1.92
N ASP A 219 21.15 -1.70 -1.07
CA ASP A 219 21.14 -1.01 0.23
C ASP A 219 21.82 -1.84 1.34
N THR A 220 22.20 -3.09 1.05
CA THR A 220 22.69 -4.04 2.06
C THR A 220 23.96 -4.78 1.61
N TYR A 221 25.08 -4.06 1.49
CA TYR A 221 26.43 -4.64 1.24
C TYR A 221 26.91 -5.63 2.33
N ARG A 222 26.12 -5.91 3.36
CA ARG A 222 26.48 -6.80 4.48
C ARG A 222 25.61 -8.04 4.64
N LEU A 223 24.44 -8.08 4.01
CA LEU A 223 23.45 -9.17 4.13
C LEU A 223 22.67 -9.24 2.83
N SER A 224 23.27 -9.80 1.78
CA SER A 224 22.59 -10.07 0.52
C SER A 224 21.51 -11.13 0.75
N LEU A 225 20.29 -10.70 1.04
CA LEU A 225 19.08 -11.52 0.92
C LEU A 225 18.69 -11.60 -0.55
N THR A 226 19.55 -12.19 -1.37
CA THR A 226 19.08 -12.88 -2.57
C THR A 226 19.08 -14.33 -2.22
N THR A 227 17.92 -14.98 -2.40
CA THR A 227 17.64 -16.38 -2.05
C THR A 227 17.67 -16.66 -0.55
N ASP A 228 16.69 -16.12 0.18
CA ASP A 228 16.18 -16.90 1.32
C ASP A 228 15.52 -18.16 0.73
N PRO A 229 16.04 -19.37 0.98
CA PRO A 229 15.42 -20.60 0.49
C PRO A 229 13.99 -20.80 1.05
N ASP A 230 13.62 -20.07 2.10
CA ASP A 230 12.30 -20.08 2.73
C ASP A 230 11.42 -18.89 2.32
N ASP A 231 11.77 -18.15 1.26
CA ASP A 231 10.93 -17.06 0.74
C ASP A 231 9.54 -17.59 0.37
N THR A 232 8.55 -17.13 1.15
CA THR A 232 7.14 -17.51 1.00
C THR A 232 6.58 -17.11 -0.37
N PHE A 233 7.14 -16.05 -0.98
CA PHE A 233 6.73 -15.49 -2.26
C PHE A 233 7.74 -15.74 -3.38
N ALA A 234 8.59 -16.77 -3.23
CA ALA A 234 9.64 -17.10 -4.19
C ALA A 234 9.14 -17.12 -5.64
N ARG A 235 9.90 -16.48 -6.52
CA ARG A 235 9.56 -16.31 -7.93
C ARG A 235 9.33 -17.64 -8.64
N GLU A 236 10.17 -18.64 -8.37
CA GLU A 236 10.10 -19.97 -8.99
C GLU A 236 8.78 -20.67 -8.64
N ARG A 237 8.32 -20.52 -7.40
CA ARG A 237 7.04 -21.06 -6.94
C ARG A 237 5.87 -20.42 -7.67
N LEU A 238 5.88 -19.10 -7.79
CA LEU A 238 4.82 -18.35 -8.47
C LEU A 238 4.85 -18.58 -9.99
N ALA A 239 6.03 -18.68 -10.61
CA ALA A 239 6.16 -19.05 -12.02
C ALA A 239 5.57 -20.45 -12.30
N GLY A 240 5.78 -21.41 -11.38
CA GLY A 240 5.15 -22.73 -11.44
C GLY A 240 3.63 -22.67 -11.51
N VAL A 241 2.99 -21.77 -10.74
CA VAL A 241 1.53 -21.56 -10.80
C VAL A 241 1.07 -21.09 -12.18
N PHE A 242 1.79 -20.15 -12.80
CA PHE A 242 1.43 -19.65 -14.14
C PHE A 242 1.54 -20.76 -15.18
N LEU A 243 2.59 -21.60 -15.11
CA LEU A 243 2.76 -22.76 -15.98
C LEU A 243 1.64 -23.80 -15.79
N GLU A 244 1.22 -24.07 -14.54
CA GLU A 244 0.10 -24.98 -14.24
C GLU A 244 -1.24 -24.48 -14.80
N LEU A 245 -1.44 -23.16 -14.81
CA LEU A 245 -2.60 -22.52 -15.43
C LEU A 245 -2.49 -22.41 -16.96
N GLY A 246 -1.41 -22.91 -17.55
CA GLY A 246 -1.20 -22.96 -19.00
C GLY A 246 -0.66 -21.68 -19.62
N ALA A 247 -0.12 -20.76 -18.82
CA ALA A 247 0.46 -19.50 -19.27
C ALA A 247 2.00 -19.56 -19.27
N GLU A 248 2.62 -18.87 -20.24
CA GLU A 248 4.07 -18.63 -20.21
C GLU A 248 4.43 -17.54 -19.16
N GLU A 249 5.71 -17.43 -18.76
CA GLU A 249 6.15 -16.48 -17.70
C GLU A 249 5.78 -15.01 -17.96
N THR A 250 5.61 -14.62 -19.23
CA THR A 250 5.26 -13.25 -19.63
C THR A 250 3.77 -13.08 -19.96
N GLU A 251 3.02 -14.17 -20.02
CA GLU A 251 1.61 -14.16 -20.38
C GLU A 251 0.75 -13.76 -19.18
N ALA A 252 -0.33 -13.03 -19.46
CA ALA A 252 -1.24 -12.58 -18.43
C ALA A 252 -2.37 -13.60 -18.25
N VAL A 253 -2.69 -13.91 -17.00
CA VAL A 253 -3.75 -14.85 -16.63
C VAL A 253 -4.93 -14.06 -16.05
N PRO A 254 -6.19 -14.41 -16.39
CA PRO A 254 -7.36 -13.85 -15.74
C PRO A 254 -7.34 -14.04 -14.22
N PHE A 255 -7.68 -12.99 -13.47
CA PHE A 255 -7.63 -13.01 -12.00
C PHE A 255 -8.46 -14.13 -11.39
N HIS A 256 -9.62 -14.48 -11.97
CA HIS A 256 -10.44 -15.59 -11.45
C HIS A 256 -9.74 -16.94 -11.47
N LEU A 257 -8.85 -17.22 -12.43
CA LEU A 257 -8.07 -18.45 -12.47
C LEU A 257 -6.98 -18.43 -11.40
N LEU A 258 -6.29 -17.29 -11.24
CA LEU A 258 -5.28 -17.12 -10.20
C LEU A 258 -5.89 -17.27 -8.80
N TYR A 259 -7.03 -16.61 -8.54
CA TYR A 259 -7.71 -16.65 -7.24
C TYR A 259 -8.19 -18.05 -6.84
N GLN A 260 -8.44 -18.95 -7.81
CA GLN A 260 -8.81 -20.34 -7.52
C GLN A 260 -7.60 -21.20 -7.14
N HIS A 261 -6.37 -20.75 -7.42
CA HIS A 261 -5.18 -21.53 -7.16
C HIS A 261 -4.78 -21.50 -5.66
N PRO A 262 -4.61 -22.66 -4.99
CA PRO A 262 -4.33 -22.70 -3.54
C PRO A 262 -3.11 -21.89 -3.11
N ILE A 263 -2.01 -21.96 -3.87
CA ILE A 263 -0.79 -21.18 -3.57
C ILE A 263 -1.07 -19.67 -3.61
N ILE A 264 -1.91 -19.21 -4.55
CA ILE A 264 -2.23 -17.78 -4.67
C ILE A 264 -3.11 -17.34 -3.51
N GLN A 265 -4.09 -18.16 -3.10
CA GLN A 265 -4.91 -17.90 -1.92
C GLN A 265 -4.04 -17.78 -0.67
N ASP A 266 -3.14 -18.73 -0.46
CA ASP A 266 -2.17 -18.70 0.65
C ASP A 266 -1.35 -17.41 0.61
N CYS A 267 -0.80 -17.04 -0.56
CA CYS A 267 -0.02 -15.81 -0.70
C CYS A 267 -0.85 -14.55 -0.37
N MET A 268 -2.09 -14.48 -0.83
CA MET A 268 -3.00 -13.35 -0.57
C MET A 268 -3.36 -13.25 0.91
N HIS A 269 -3.57 -14.38 1.60
CA HIS A 269 -3.88 -14.42 3.03
C HIS A 269 -2.67 -14.09 3.91
N MET A 270 -1.48 -14.54 3.52
CA MET A 270 -0.25 -14.26 4.26
C MET A 270 0.27 -12.84 4.04
N CYS A 271 -0.05 -12.17 2.94
CA CYS A 271 0.46 -10.83 2.65
C CYS A 271 -0.12 -9.75 3.58
N GLN A 272 0.63 -9.35 4.60
CA GLN A 272 0.27 -8.23 5.50
C GLN A 272 0.83 -6.87 5.03
N ARG A 273 1.56 -6.81 3.91
CA ARG A 273 2.30 -5.63 3.45
C ARG A 273 1.43 -4.40 3.17
N PHE A 274 0.17 -4.62 2.81
CA PHE A 274 -0.82 -3.58 2.50
C PHE A 274 -1.76 -3.26 3.66
N LYS A 275 -1.45 -3.72 4.88
CA LYS A 275 -2.21 -3.33 6.07
C LYS A 275 -1.90 -1.88 6.45
N THR A 276 -2.93 -1.07 6.66
CA THR A 276 -2.77 0.32 7.10
C THR A 276 -2.17 0.39 8.50
N LEU A 277 -1.21 1.30 8.70
CA LEU A 277 -0.57 1.56 9.99
C LEU A 277 -1.25 2.76 10.68
N ASP A 278 -1.63 2.60 11.95
CA ASP A 278 -2.17 3.69 12.78
C ASP A 278 -1.31 3.92 14.03
N LEU A 279 -0.27 4.74 13.88
CA LEU A 279 0.66 5.08 14.97
C LEU A 279 -0.06 5.76 16.15
N ARG A 280 -1.19 6.44 15.92
CA ARG A 280 -1.90 7.19 16.96
C ARG A 280 -2.46 6.30 18.05
N ASN A 281 -2.78 5.04 17.72
CA ASN A 281 -3.27 4.09 18.72
C ASN A 281 -2.14 3.62 19.65
N SER A 282 -0.93 3.43 19.11
CA SER A 282 0.26 3.08 19.89
C SER A 282 0.67 4.18 20.88
N PHE A 283 0.30 5.44 20.65
CA PHE A 283 0.57 6.54 21.59
C PHE A 283 -0.48 6.71 22.69
N LYS A 284 -1.63 6.01 22.61
CA LYS A 284 -2.72 6.14 23.60
C LYS A 284 -2.69 5.06 24.69
N SER A 285 -1.94 3.98 24.49
CA SER A 285 -1.88 2.80 25.36
C SER A 285 -1.02 2.99 26.62
N SER A 286 -1.25 4.05 27.39
CA SER A 286 -0.59 4.24 28.69
C SER A 286 -1.39 5.09 29.68
N SER A 287 -2.71 4.92 29.74
CA SER A 287 -3.55 5.57 30.77
C SER A 287 -4.49 4.61 31.51
N VAL A 288 -4.35 3.31 31.34
CA VAL A 288 -5.13 2.31 32.07
C VAL A 288 -4.18 1.27 32.62
N ASP A 289 -3.46 1.61 33.69
CA ASP A 289 -2.91 0.70 34.70
C ASP A 289 -2.26 1.54 35.82
N SER A 290 -3.05 2.45 36.39
CA SER A 290 -2.65 3.23 37.56
C SER A 290 -3.86 3.58 38.41
N PHE A 291 -4.74 2.61 38.69
CA PHE A 291 -5.64 2.68 39.83
C PHE A 291 -5.89 1.28 40.39
N GLU A 292 -5.54 1.17 41.68
CA GLU A 292 -5.72 0.08 42.67
C GLU A 292 -4.68 -1.06 42.71
#